data_AF-A0A661N149-F1
#
_entry.id   AF-A0A661N149-F1
#
_cell.length_a   1.000
_cell.length_b   1.000
_cell.length_c   1.000
_cell.angle_alpha   90.00
_cell.angle_beta   90.00
_cell.angle_gamma   90.00
#
_symmetry.space_group_name_H-M   'P 1'
#
loop_
_entity.id
_entity.type
_entity.pdbx_description
1 polymer ?
#
loop_
_entity_poly.entity_id
_entity_poly.type
_entity_poly.pdbx_seq_one_letter_code
_entity_poly.pdbx_strand_id
1 'polypeptide(L)'
;MGGTKVGLKAGFFWAGLAILGAAAVVPAIFPAQARAQAADPHLTWRTVRTSHFEIHYHEPLGLVARRVAAIAERAHERLAPLLDHEPSEVTRIVLSDNSDFANGSATVIPFNRIRLFATGPEDISALSDFDDWLTLLVTHEHTHILHLDTIGGIPALINMVFGKIYPPNSVQPGWFLEGLATYEESLHTSAGRIRSTVFDMYLRTDALEGRLLRMDQISNAVDRFPRGNVRYLYGSRFIEFIAERYGHEALTAMSHDYGSQLIPYGVNRTAERATGKTLVELYQEWLTATRGRYRRTARRIRSQGLRTGQNLTNHGMEARAPRFLDDRQLVYYASDGRDRPQLRVIDARDGEVLGELDRASGAAYSSPHPDGHHVYYSSLETHRDLYNFYDLFRIDRRGGSRERLTRGMRAREPDVSPNGRRLTFVINGASTTHLAVADIGDIEGTKEIIFRSPRFHQVYTPKWSGDGQTIAFSAWREGGYRDILLIDVATGRVEEVTRDRALDIGPAWGPGGRYLYFASDRTGISNIYAYELSSGRTLQVTNVLGGAFSPTISPDGTRIAYLGFARDGWDIWAMDLDPSAFRPAAPYLDDRPAAEP
;
A
#
# COMPACT_ATOMS: atom_id res chain seq x y z
N MET A 1 -4.01 -59.07 -29.96
CA MET A 1 -4.94 -60.06 -30.55
C MET A 1 -6.30 -59.76 -29.93
N GLY A 2 -7.16 -58.96 -30.54
CA GLY A 2 -7.86 -59.23 -31.81
C GLY A 2 -9.26 -59.73 -31.41
N GLY A 3 -10.40 -59.13 -31.75
CA GLY A 3 -10.70 -58.08 -32.70
C GLY A 3 -11.99 -58.46 -33.44
N THR A 4 -12.93 -57.50 -33.56
CA THR A 4 -13.93 -57.33 -34.65
C THR A 4 -15.11 -58.33 -34.71
N LYS A 5 -16.34 -57.97 -35.14
CA LYS A 5 -16.87 -57.02 -36.15
C LYS A 5 -18.26 -56.48 -35.71
N VAL A 6 -18.58 -55.18 -35.80
CA VAL A 6 -18.90 -54.31 -36.97
C VAL A 6 -20.29 -54.55 -37.57
N GLY A 7 -21.11 -53.50 -37.52
CA GLY A 7 -22.17 -53.19 -38.47
C GLY A 7 -22.16 -51.67 -38.74
N LEU A 8 -21.67 -51.28 -39.91
CA LEU A 8 -21.60 -49.90 -40.45
C LEU A 8 -22.82 -49.60 -41.31
N LYS A 9 -23.23 -48.33 -41.38
CA LYS A 9 -23.40 -47.49 -42.61
C LYS A 9 -23.98 -46.11 -42.19
N ALA A 10 -23.20 -45.04 -42.32
CA ALA A 10 -23.18 -44.05 -43.44
C ALA A 10 -24.42 -43.12 -43.41
N GLY A 11 -24.37 -41.79 -43.46
CA GLY A 11 -23.34 -40.75 -43.63
C GLY A 11 -24.07 -39.46 -44.10
N PHE A 12 -23.57 -38.27 -43.77
CA PHE A 12 -23.58 -36.99 -44.52
C PHE A 12 -23.46 -35.75 -43.60
N PHE A 13 -23.03 -34.65 -44.22
CA PHE A 13 -22.26 -33.51 -43.71
C PHE A 13 -23.05 -32.19 -43.91
N TRP A 14 -22.63 -31.11 -43.22
CA TRP A 14 -22.87 -29.66 -43.43
C TRP A 14 -24.02 -28.90 -42.71
N ALA A 15 -23.58 -28.00 -41.82
CA ALA A 15 -23.91 -26.57 -41.61
C ALA A 15 -25.33 -26.00 -41.70
N GLY A 16 -25.63 -25.04 -40.80
CA GLY A 16 -26.61 -23.98 -41.07
C GLY A 16 -27.28 -23.37 -39.83
N LEU A 17 -27.09 -22.05 -39.68
CA LEU A 17 -27.61 -21.10 -38.70
C LEU A 17 -29.14 -21.10 -38.40
N ALA A 18 -29.44 -20.62 -37.17
CA ALA A 18 -30.56 -19.77 -36.72
C ALA A 18 -32.00 -20.37 -36.75
N ILE A 19 -32.82 -20.22 -35.71
CA ILE A 19 -33.50 -18.98 -35.31
C ILE A 19 -34.08 -19.11 -33.87
N LEU A 20 -33.89 -18.04 -33.09
CA LEU A 20 -34.70 -17.47 -31.98
C LEU A 20 -35.72 -18.34 -31.20
N GLY A 21 -35.59 -18.32 -29.87
CA GLY A 21 -36.67 -18.63 -28.94
C GLY A 21 -36.32 -18.25 -27.49
N ALA A 22 -36.85 -17.10 -27.03
CA ALA A 22 -37.03 -16.59 -25.66
C ALA A 22 -36.41 -17.40 -24.49
N ALA A 23 -35.44 -16.83 -23.77
CA ALA A 23 -35.64 -16.00 -22.58
C ALA A 23 -36.29 -16.75 -21.39
N ALA A 24 -35.43 -17.31 -20.53
CA ALA A 24 -35.70 -17.45 -19.11
C ALA A 24 -34.39 -17.16 -18.35
N VAL A 25 -34.05 -15.87 -18.26
CA VAL A 25 -33.17 -15.39 -17.18
C VAL A 25 -33.99 -15.55 -15.92
N VAL A 26 -33.81 -16.66 -15.20
CA VAL A 26 -34.32 -16.80 -13.84
C VAL A 26 -33.43 -15.92 -12.96
N PRO A 27 -33.91 -14.80 -12.41
CA PRO A 27 -33.16 -14.14 -11.37
C PRO A 27 -33.26 -15.07 -10.17
N ALA A 28 -32.14 -15.70 -9.80
CA ALA A 28 -32.01 -16.31 -8.48
C ALA A 28 -32.03 -15.15 -7.46
N ILE A 29 -33.23 -14.69 -7.11
CA ILE A 29 -33.49 -13.83 -5.96
C ILE A 29 -33.26 -14.74 -4.76
N PHE A 30 -32.00 -14.88 -4.35
CA PHE A 30 -31.75 -15.20 -2.96
C PHE A 30 -32.19 -13.97 -2.18
N PRO A 31 -33.16 -14.07 -1.26
CA PRO A 31 -33.33 -13.04 -0.25
C PRO A 31 -32.06 -13.14 0.58
N ALA A 32 -31.03 -12.37 0.21
CA ALA A 32 -30.04 -11.99 1.17
C ALA A 32 -30.86 -11.34 2.28
N GLN A 33 -30.95 -12.01 3.43
CA GLN A 33 -31.29 -11.31 4.65
C GLN A 33 -30.20 -10.25 4.79
N ALA A 34 -30.44 -9.09 4.18
CA ALA A 34 -29.78 -7.87 4.54
C ALA A 34 -30.27 -7.59 5.95
N ARG A 35 -29.74 -8.33 6.92
CA ARG A 35 -29.55 -7.77 8.24
C ARG A 35 -28.79 -6.49 7.93
N ALA A 36 -29.46 -5.36 8.10
CA ALA A 36 -28.77 -4.11 8.28
C ALA A 36 -27.78 -4.40 9.42
N GLN A 37 -26.53 -4.70 9.06
CA GLN A 37 -25.42 -4.52 9.96
C GLN A 37 -25.40 -3.01 10.13
N ALA A 38 -26.23 -2.52 11.04
CA ALA A 38 -25.90 -1.30 11.71
C ALA A 38 -24.49 -1.57 12.24
N ALA A 39 -23.52 -0.86 11.65
CA ALA A 39 -22.29 -0.54 12.35
C ALA A 39 -22.63 -0.07 13.77
N ASP A 40 -21.65 -0.08 14.68
CA ASP A 40 -21.79 0.28 16.08
C ASP A 40 -23.01 1.21 16.35
N PRO A 41 -24.10 0.69 16.96
CA PRO A 41 -25.38 1.38 17.06
C PRO A 41 -25.31 2.63 17.95
N HIS A 42 -24.19 2.83 18.64
CA HIS A 42 -23.93 4.00 19.47
C HIS A 42 -23.34 5.16 18.67
N LEU A 43 -23.00 4.97 17.40
CA LEU A 43 -22.48 6.04 16.54
C LEU A 43 -23.58 7.04 16.16
N THR A 44 -23.28 8.33 16.35
CA THR A 44 -24.14 9.41 15.88
C THR A 44 -23.75 9.78 14.45
N TRP A 45 -24.58 9.40 13.49
CA TRP A 45 -24.37 9.67 12.06
C TRP A 45 -24.91 11.03 11.65
N ARG A 46 -24.20 11.66 10.70
CA ARG A 46 -24.51 12.95 10.09
C ARG A 46 -24.14 12.91 8.61
N THR A 47 -24.61 13.92 7.87
CA THR A 47 -24.39 14.03 6.42
C THR A 47 -23.94 15.45 6.06
N VAL A 48 -22.85 15.57 5.29
CA VAL A 48 -22.52 16.78 4.53
C VAL A 48 -23.07 16.61 3.11
N ARG A 49 -23.71 17.64 2.56
CA ARG A 49 -24.26 17.60 1.18
C ARG A 49 -23.57 18.64 0.32
N THR A 50 -23.30 18.26 -0.92
CA THR A 50 -22.76 19.12 -1.98
C THR A 50 -23.59 18.92 -3.25
N SER A 51 -23.15 19.48 -4.39
CA SER A 51 -23.86 19.37 -5.67
C SER A 51 -23.93 17.92 -6.16
N HIS A 52 -22.81 17.18 -6.06
CA HIS A 52 -22.68 15.84 -6.63
C HIS A 52 -22.57 14.73 -5.58
N PHE A 53 -22.43 15.08 -4.29
CA PHE A 53 -22.17 14.10 -3.22
C PHE A 53 -23.02 14.27 -1.94
N GLU A 54 -23.30 13.14 -1.29
CA GLU A 54 -23.72 13.07 0.12
C GLU A 54 -22.65 12.32 0.93
N ILE A 55 -21.99 12.99 1.87
CA ILE A 55 -20.94 12.40 2.71
C ILE A 55 -21.54 12.03 4.06
N HIS A 56 -21.87 10.75 4.24
CA HIS A 56 -22.34 10.18 5.49
C HIS A 56 -21.14 9.83 6.38
N TYR A 57 -21.14 10.34 7.61
CA TYR A 57 -20.06 10.13 8.57
C TYR A 57 -20.63 10.01 9.98
N HIS A 58 -19.88 9.40 10.89
CA HIS A 58 -20.21 9.45 12.32
C HIS A 58 -19.31 10.46 13.04
N GLU A 59 -19.81 11.11 14.09
CA GLU A 59 -18.95 11.97 14.94
C GLU A 59 -17.81 11.12 15.56
N PRO A 60 -16.59 11.69 15.76
CA PRO A 60 -16.20 13.10 15.53
C PRO A 60 -15.64 13.39 14.13
N LEU A 61 -15.96 12.60 13.09
CA LEU A 61 -15.34 12.72 11.76
C LEU A 61 -15.78 13.95 10.94
N GLY A 62 -16.52 14.91 11.53
CA GLY A 62 -17.08 16.05 10.80
C GLY A 62 -16.05 16.93 10.10
N LEU A 63 -14.84 17.04 10.64
CA LEU A 63 -13.75 17.76 9.96
C LEU A 63 -13.25 17.01 8.71
N VAL A 64 -13.03 15.69 8.84
CA VAL A 64 -12.60 14.83 7.72
C VAL A 64 -13.69 14.80 6.65
N ALA A 65 -14.96 14.69 7.04
CA ALA A 65 -16.10 14.69 6.12
C ALA A 65 -16.20 15.97 5.27
N ARG A 66 -15.95 17.15 5.88
CA ARG A 66 -15.92 18.42 5.12
C ARG A 66 -14.74 18.50 4.15
N ARG A 67 -13.57 17.96 4.53
CA ARG A 67 -12.42 17.87 3.61
C ARG A 67 -12.72 16.93 2.45
N VAL A 68 -13.27 15.74 2.72
CA VAL A 68 -13.72 14.78 1.70
C VAL A 68 -14.74 15.41 0.76
N ALA A 69 -15.71 16.18 1.28
CA ALA A 69 -16.70 16.86 0.45
C ALA A 69 -16.05 17.83 -0.56
N ALA A 70 -15.09 18.65 -0.10
CA ALA A 70 -14.38 19.59 -0.98
C ALA A 70 -13.49 18.86 -2.00
N ILE A 71 -12.82 17.78 -1.58
CA ILE A 71 -11.99 16.95 -2.46
C ILE A 71 -12.84 16.26 -3.52
N ALA A 72 -13.99 15.69 -3.14
CA ALA A 72 -14.87 14.97 -4.04
C ALA A 72 -15.41 15.87 -5.16
N GLU A 73 -15.81 17.09 -4.84
CA GLU A 73 -16.23 18.08 -5.84
C GLU A 73 -15.10 18.43 -6.81
N ARG A 74 -13.87 18.66 -6.31
CA ARG A 74 -12.71 18.91 -7.19
C ARG A 74 -12.36 17.70 -8.08
N ALA A 75 -12.43 16.49 -7.52
CA ALA A 75 -12.22 15.27 -8.28
C ALA A 75 -13.28 15.12 -9.38
N HIS A 76 -14.54 15.45 -9.08
CA HIS A 76 -15.63 15.45 -10.05
C HIS A 76 -15.41 16.46 -11.18
N GLU A 77 -15.11 17.72 -10.84
CA GLU A 77 -14.83 18.80 -11.81
C GLU A 77 -13.73 18.42 -12.82
N ARG A 78 -12.76 17.61 -12.41
CA ARG A 78 -11.66 17.16 -13.26
C ARG A 78 -12.00 15.91 -14.06
N LEU A 79 -12.52 14.89 -13.37
CA LEU A 79 -12.65 13.56 -13.95
C LEU A 79 -13.91 13.40 -14.80
N ALA A 80 -15.01 14.10 -14.50
CA ALA A 80 -16.26 13.94 -15.25
C ALA A 80 -16.12 14.36 -16.73
N PRO A 81 -15.50 15.52 -17.06
CA PRO A 81 -15.24 15.87 -18.46
C PRO A 81 -14.24 14.94 -19.14
N LEU A 82 -13.25 14.45 -18.39
CA LEU A 82 -12.17 13.62 -18.90
C LEU A 82 -12.67 12.20 -19.29
N LEU A 83 -13.51 11.61 -18.45
CA LEU A 83 -14.14 10.30 -18.68
C LEU A 83 -15.46 10.42 -19.48
N ASP A 84 -15.84 11.63 -19.87
CA ASP A 84 -17.06 11.95 -20.62
C ASP A 84 -18.32 11.31 -20.01
N HIS A 85 -18.45 11.38 -18.68
CA HIS A 85 -19.60 10.83 -17.96
C HIS A 85 -19.94 11.65 -16.73
N GLU A 86 -21.23 11.96 -16.56
CA GLU A 86 -21.76 12.62 -15.38
C GLU A 86 -22.84 11.73 -14.74
N PRO A 87 -22.67 11.31 -13.48
CA PRO A 87 -23.68 10.56 -12.76
C PRO A 87 -25.01 11.29 -12.70
N SER A 88 -26.08 10.61 -13.12
CA SER A 88 -27.45 11.14 -13.04
C SER A 88 -27.99 11.24 -11.61
N GLU A 89 -27.32 10.59 -10.66
CA GLU A 89 -27.68 10.57 -9.24
C GLU A 89 -26.51 11.05 -8.37
N VAL A 90 -26.86 11.60 -7.21
CA VAL A 90 -25.89 12.01 -6.20
C VAL A 90 -25.13 10.79 -5.68
N THR A 91 -23.80 10.87 -5.71
CA THR A 91 -22.93 9.79 -5.23
C THR A 91 -22.83 9.82 -3.71
N ARG A 92 -23.12 8.69 -3.05
CA ARG A 92 -23.08 8.60 -1.58
C ARG A 92 -21.72 8.13 -1.08
N ILE A 93 -21.05 8.93 -0.27
CA ILE A 93 -19.77 8.59 0.36
C ILE A 93 -20.02 8.21 1.82
N VAL A 94 -19.65 6.99 2.22
CA VAL A 94 -19.69 6.54 3.62
C VAL A 94 -18.29 6.57 4.19
N LEU A 95 -18.04 7.51 5.11
CA LEU A 95 -16.76 7.68 5.80
C LEU A 95 -16.79 6.96 7.15
N SER A 96 -15.80 6.08 7.38
CA SER A 96 -15.65 5.33 8.63
C SER A 96 -14.22 5.35 9.15
N ASP A 97 -14.04 5.24 10.47
CA ASP A 97 -12.72 5.15 11.12
C ASP A 97 -12.64 3.90 12.02
N ASN A 98 -13.14 2.78 11.49
CA ASN A 98 -13.33 1.55 12.28
C ASN A 98 -12.16 0.55 12.19
N SER A 99 -11.09 0.92 11.48
CA SER A 99 -9.92 0.07 11.27
C SER A 99 -8.66 0.92 11.16
N ASP A 100 -7.54 0.39 11.64
CA ASP A 100 -6.20 0.97 11.45
C ASP A 100 -5.55 0.59 10.11
N PHE A 101 -6.32 -0.03 9.21
CA PHE A 101 -5.93 -0.23 7.82
C PHE A 101 -6.59 0.78 6.89
N ALA A 102 -5.78 1.40 6.04
CA ALA A 102 -6.23 2.23 4.94
C ALA A 102 -6.95 1.39 3.87
N ASN A 103 -8.15 1.82 3.46
CA ASN A 103 -8.92 1.15 2.40
C ASN A 103 -10.02 2.05 1.83
N GLY A 104 -10.49 1.70 0.63
CA GLY A 104 -11.63 2.30 -0.06
C GLY A 104 -12.35 1.27 -0.91
N SER A 105 -13.60 1.58 -1.27
CA SER A 105 -14.29 0.85 -2.33
C SER A 105 -15.43 1.66 -2.95
N ALA A 106 -15.69 1.41 -4.23
CA ALA A 106 -16.82 1.97 -4.96
C ALA A 106 -17.73 0.87 -5.51
N THR A 107 -19.02 1.18 -5.61
CA THR A 107 -20.02 0.38 -6.32
C THR A 107 -21.05 1.31 -6.96
N VAL A 108 -21.57 0.92 -8.10
CA VAL A 108 -22.68 1.61 -8.77
C VAL A 108 -24.02 0.88 -8.57
N ILE A 109 -23.98 -0.33 -8.00
CA ILE A 109 -25.17 -1.14 -7.73
C ILE A 109 -25.54 -1.09 -6.24
N PRO A 110 -26.82 -0.88 -5.89
CA PRO A 110 -27.93 -0.48 -6.78
C PRO A 110 -27.93 1.03 -7.11
N PHE A 111 -27.04 1.80 -6.49
CA PHE A 111 -26.79 3.22 -6.71
C PHE A 111 -25.31 3.52 -6.47
N ASN A 112 -24.85 4.69 -6.93
CA ASN A 112 -23.48 5.16 -6.78
C ASN A 112 -23.12 5.36 -5.31
N ARG A 113 -22.19 4.55 -4.81
CA ARG A 113 -21.72 4.57 -3.43
C ARG A 113 -20.23 4.31 -3.34
N ILE A 114 -19.56 5.18 -2.59
CA ILE A 114 -18.16 5.04 -2.18
C ILE A 114 -18.10 4.78 -0.68
N ARG A 115 -17.21 3.90 -0.22
CA ARG A 115 -16.84 3.73 1.17
C ARG A 115 -15.39 4.12 1.37
N LEU A 116 -15.11 4.96 2.35
CA LEU A 116 -13.77 5.46 2.66
C LEU A 116 -13.40 5.17 4.11
N PHE A 117 -12.14 4.79 4.32
CA PHE A 117 -11.55 4.66 5.65
C PHE A 117 -10.75 5.92 5.93
N ALA A 118 -10.98 6.56 7.08
CA ALA A 118 -10.28 7.78 7.46
C ALA A 118 -8.79 7.54 7.72
N THR A 119 -8.41 6.34 8.16
CA THR A 119 -7.02 5.97 8.44
C THR A 119 -6.15 6.08 7.19
N GLY A 120 -4.99 6.73 7.35
CA GLY A 120 -3.93 6.80 6.34
C GLY A 120 -3.09 5.52 6.26
N PRO A 121 -2.30 5.34 5.19
CA PRO A 121 -1.51 4.14 4.96
C PRO A 121 -0.36 4.00 5.97
N GLU A 122 0.15 2.77 6.10
CA GLU A 122 1.32 2.44 6.93
C GLU A 122 2.64 2.99 6.34
N ASP A 123 3.73 2.92 7.11
CA ASP A 123 5.04 3.47 6.70
C ASP A 123 5.56 2.90 5.37
N ILE A 124 5.48 1.57 5.20
CA ILE A 124 5.92 0.87 3.97
C ILE A 124 4.76 0.05 3.40
N SER A 125 4.17 0.57 2.33
CA SER A 125 3.10 -0.08 1.58
C SER A 125 3.08 0.40 0.13
N ALA A 126 2.26 -0.25 -0.71
CA ALA A 126 2.00 0.23 -2.07
C ALA A 126 1.30 1.61 -2.09
N LEU A 127 0.70 2.04 -0.99
CA LEU A 127 -0.09 3.28 -0.88
C LEU A 127 0.66 4.40 -0.16
N SER A 128 1.91 4.19 0.24
CA SER A 128 2.64 5.12 1.13
C SER A 128 3.20 6.36 0.44
N ASP A 129 3.12 6.45 -0.90
CA ASP A 129 3.56 7.61 -1.67
C ASP A 129 2.34 8.44 -2.13
N PHE A 130 2.01 9.47 -1.36
CA PHE A 130 0.87 10.35 -1.57
C PHE A 130 1.20 11.78 -1.12
N ASP A 131 0.54 12.76 -1.71
CA ASP A 131 0.64 14.19 -1.40
C ASP A 131 -0.53 14.70 -0.55
N ASP A 132 -1.70 14.09 -0.70
CA ASP A 132 -2.81 14.03 0.24
C ASP A 132 -3.51 12.67 0.09
N TRP A 133 -3.55 11.89 1.18
CA TRP A 133 -4.15 10.56 1.19
C TRP A 133 -5.62 10.56 0.78
N LEU A 134 -6.40 11.53 1.27
CA LEU A 134 -7.83 11.60 0.97
C LEU A 134 -8.05 12.05 -0.47
N THR A 135 -7.21 12.93 -1.01
CA THR A 135 -7.27 13.34 -2.41
C THR A 135 -6.98 12.17 -3.34
N LEU A 136 -5.91 11.42 -3.08
CA LEU A 136 -5.58 10.22 -3.84
C LEU A 136 -6.72 9.20 -3.78
N LEU A 137 -7.22 8.88 -2.58
CA LEU A 137 -8.25 7.87 -2.39
C LEU A 137 -9.60 8.26 -3.02
N VAL A 138 -10.06 9.50 -2.84
CA VAL A 138 -11.32 9.98 -3.43
C VAL A 138 -11.23 10.01 -4.95
N THR A 139 -10.10 10.45 -5.51
CA THR A 139 -9.87 10.44 -6.97
C THR A 139 -9.93 9.02 -7.53
N HIS A 140 -9.32 8.05 -6.83
CA HIS A 140 -9.39 6.64 -7.19
C HIS A 140 -10.83 6.11 -7.21
N GLU A 141 -11.54 6.25 -6.09
CA GLU A 141 -12.89 5.70 -5.95
C GLU A 141 -13.92 6.41 -6.83
N HIS A 142 -13.75 7.72 -7.06
CA HIS A 142 -14.62 8.47 -7.98
C HIS A 142 -14.39 8.08 -9.44
N THR A 143 -13.15 7.74 -9.82
CA THR A 143 -12.87 7.17 -11.16
C THR A 143 -13.67 5.88 -11.38
N HIS A 144 -13.76 5.01 -10.36
CA HIS A 144 -14.62 3.83 -10.43
C HIS A 144 -16.09 4.20 -10.63
N ILE A 145 -16.62 5.20 -9.92
CA ILE A 145 -18.01 5.63 -10.12
C ILE A 145 -18.22 6.10 -11.56
N LEU A 146 -17.40 7.03 -12.05
CA LEU A 146 -17.55 7.58 -13.40
C LEU A 146 -17.45 6.51 -14.47
N HIS A 147 -16.48 5.60 -14.35
CA HIS A 147 -16.28 4.52 -15.30
C HIS A 147 -17.40 3.45 -15.26
N LEU A 148 -17.74 2.96 -14.08
CA LEU A 148 -18.71 1.88 -13.93
C LEU A 148 -20.14 2.33 -14.22
N ASP A 149 -20.42 3.62 -14.00
CA ASP A 149 -21.72 4.24 -14.27
C ASP A 149 -21.87 4.70 -15.72
N THR A 150 -20.81 4.63 -16.55
CA THR A 150 -20.90 4.80 -18.00
C THR A 150 -21.69 3.64 -18.61
N ILE A 151 -23.00 3.85 -18.80
CA ILE A 151 -23.93 2.82 -19.27
C ILE A 151 -24.74 3.39 -20.42
N GLY A 152 -24.54 2.83 -21.61
CA GLY A 152 -25.21 3.24 -22.84
C GLY A 152 -26.07 2.14 -23.45
N GLY A 153 -26.69 2.45 -24.60
CA GLY A 153 -27.38 1.47 -25.45
C GLY A 153 -28.48 0.66 -24.76
N ILE A 154 -28.56 -0.63 -25.10
CA ILE A 154 -29.54 -1.56 -24.51
C ILE A 154 -29.36 -1.72 -22.98
N PRO A 155 -28.14 -1.82 -22.43
CA PRO A 155 -27.93 -1.82 -20.97
C PRO A 155 -28.62 -0.67 -20.23
N ALA A 156 -28.59 0.55 -20.79
CA ALA A 156 -29.26 1.70 -20.20
C ALA A 156 -30.80 1.51 -20.12
N LEU A 157 -31.41 0.92 -21.16
CA LEU A 157 -32.84 0.59 -21.17
C LEU A 157 -33.18 -0.48 -20.12
N ILE A 158 -32.33 -1.49 -19.94
CA ILE A 158 -32.50 -2.52 -18.90
C ILE A 158 -32.48 -1.85 -17.52
N ASN A 159 -31.51 -0.98 -17.27
CA ASN A 159 -31.36 -0.32 -15.97
C ASN A 159 -32.47 0.71 -15.69
N MET A 160 -33.03 1.33 -16.74
CA MET A 160 -34.19 2.21 -16.60
C MET A 160 -35.42 1.46 -16.08
N VAL A 161 -35.63 0.20 -16.51
CA VAL A 161 -36.81 -0.60 -16.14
C VAL A 161 -36.63 -1.28 -14.78
N PHE A 162 -35.45 -1.83 -14.51
CA PHE A 162 -35.22 -2.70 -13.35
C PHE A 162 -34.38 -2.06 -12.23
N GLY A 163 -34.00 -0.78 -12.39
CA GLY A 163 -32.96 -0.15 -11.58
C GLY A 163 -31.56 -0.59 -12.02
N LYS A 164 -30.51 0.02 -11.47
CA LYS A 164 -29.12 -0.23 -11.88
C LYS A 164 -28.65 -1.62 -11.47
N ILE A 165 -29.00 -2.63 -12.28
CA ILE A 165 -28.67 -4.05 -12.06
C ILE A 165 -27.67 -4.58 -13.09
N TYR A 166 -27.49 -3.88 -14.21
CA TYR A 166 -26.63 -4.30 -15.30
C TYR A 166 -25.71 -3.16 -15.80
N PRO A 167 -24.65 -2.83 -15.05
CA PRO A 167 -23.57 -1.95 -15.52
C PRO A 167 -22.49 -2.76 -16.25
N PRO A 168 -22.38 -2.73 -17.60
CA PRO A 168 -21.49 -3.64 -18.32
C PRO A 168 -20.02 -3.51 -17.89
N ASN A 169 -19.53 -2.29 -17.67
CA ASN A 169 -18.15 -2.04 -17.24
C ASN A 169 -17.76 -2.81 -15.97
N SER A 170 -18.71 -3.13 -15.07
CA SER A 170 -18.46 -3.89 -13.82
C SER A 170 -17.86 -5.28 -14.00
N VAL A 171 -17.98 -5.89 -15.19
CA VAL A 171 -17.45 -7.24 -15.47
C VAL A 171 -16.21 -7.22 -16.37
N GLN A 172 -15.59 -6.06 -16.56
CA GLN A 172 -14.28 -5.98 -17.19
C GLN A 172 -13.20 -6.66 -16.32
N PRO A 173 -12.06 -7.05 -16.91
CA PRO A 173 -10.94 -7.59 -16.13
C PRO A 173 -10.51 -6.63 -15.02
N GLY A 174 -10.23 -7.16 -13.82
CA GLY A 174 -9.89 -6.34 -12.65
C GLY A 174 -8.66 -5.45 -12.85
N TRP A 175 -7.71 -5.83 -13.70
CA TRP A 175 -6.57 -4.97 -14.03
C TRP A 175 -6.96 -3.74 -14.83
N PHE A 176 -8.06 -3.77 -15.60
CA PHE A 176 -8.54 -2.58 -16.32
C PHE A 176 -9.25 -1.65 -15.36
N LEU A 177 -10.17 -2.19 -14.55
CA LEU A 177 -10.92 -1.43 -13.53
C LEU A 177 -9.98 -0.69 -12.58
N GLU A 178 -9.11 -1.44 -11.93
CA GLU A 178 -8.20 -0.93 -10.92
C GLU A 178 -7.02 -0.18 -11.55
N GLY A 179 -6.63 -0.58 -12.77
CA GLY A 179 -5.59 0.09 -13.53
C GLY A 179 -5.98 1.49 -13.95
N LEU A 180 -7.20 1.69 -14.45
CA LEU A 180 -7.72 3.01 -14.82
C LEU A 180 -7.79 3.92 -13.60
N ALA A 181 -8.42 3.47 -12.51
CA ALA A 181 -8.50 4.25 -11.28
C ALA A 181 -7.13 4.60 -10.68
N THR A 182 -6.14 3.69 -10.75
CA THR A 182 -4.76 3.97 -10.30
C THR A 182 -3.99 4.88 -11.25
N TYR A 183 -4.32 4.84 -12.54
CA TYR A 183 -3.75 5.76 -13.52
C TYR A 183 -4.26 7.18 -13.27
N GLU A 184 -5.57 7.36 -13.15
CA GLU A 184 -6.18 8.67 -12.88
C GLU A 184 -5.73 9.26 -11.54
N GLU A 185 -5.66 8.46 -10.47
CA GLU A 185 -5.19 8.97 -9.17
C GLU A 185 -3.76 9.54 -9.26
N SER A 186 -2.88 8.89 -10.04
CA SER A 186 -1.46 9.29 -10.15
C SER A 186 -1.26 10.42 -11.16
N LEU A 187 -2.16 10.52 -12.14
CA LEU A 187 -2.16 11.61 -13.12
C LEU A 187 -2.59 12.94 -12.47
N HIS A 188 -3.57 12.88 -11.56
CA HIS A 188 -4.20 14.05 -10.95
C HIS A 188 -3.71 14.38 -9.54
N THR A 189 -2.65 13.71 -9.09
CA THR A 189 -1.93 14.06 -7.87
C THR A 189 -0.45 14.24 -8.18
N SER A 190 0.28 14.90 -7.27
CA SER A 190 1.71 15.08 -7.39
C SER A 190 2.53 13.85 -6.98
N ALA A 191 1.86 12.88 -6.33
CA ALA A 191 2.41 11.60 -5.92
C ALA A 191 1.57 10.45 -6.53
N GLY A 192 1.48 9.30 -5.86
CA GLY A 192 0.63 8.18 -6.28
C GLY A 192 1.39 6.95 -6.77
N ARG A 193 0.65 5.86 -6.95
CA ARG A 193 1.23 4.52 -7.18
C ARG A 193 2.11 4.42 -8.42
N ILE A 194 1.77 5.11 -9.50
CA ILE A 194 2.61 5.13 -10.71
C ILE A 194 3.92 5.89 -10.49
N ARG A 195 4.00 6.80 -9.51
CA ARG A 195 5.21 7.55 -9.16
C ARG A 195 6.02 6.89 -8.05
N SER A 196 5.36 6.04 -7.26
CA SER A 196 5.98 5.31 -6.15
C SER A 196 7.16 4.44 -6.57
N THR A 197 8.29 4.68 -5.91
CA THR A 197 9.52 3.87 -6.07
C THR A 197 9.36 2.45 -5.55
N VAL A 198 8.49 2.22 -4.54
CA VAL A 198 8.10 0.88 -4.05
C VAL A 198 7.28 0.12 -5.09
N PHE A 199 6.36 0.81 -5.75
CA PHE A 199 5.54 0.18 -6.79
C PHE A 199 6.36 -0.13 -8.05
N ASP A 200 7.21 0.81 -8.49
CA ASP A 200 8.17 0.59 -9.59
C ASP A 200 9.13 -0.56 -9.29
N MET A 201 9.58 -0.67 -8.04
CA MET A 201 10.46 -1.74 -7.56
C MET A 201 9.86 -3.13 -7.78
N TYR A 202 8.58 -3.34 -7.50
CA TYR A 202 7.92 -4.64 -7.73
C TYR A 202 7.99 -5.06 -9.21
N LEU A 203 7.63 -4.15 -10.12
CA LEU A 203 7.65 -4.43 -11.56
C LEU A 203 9.08 -4.55 -12.11
N ARG A 204 10.02 -3.74 -11.58
CA ARG A 204 11.44 -3.80 -11.91
C ARG A 204 12.03 -5.17 -11.56
N THR A 205 11.78 -5.66 -10.36
CA THR A 205 12.26 -6.98 -9.93
C THR A 205 11.68 -8.10 -10.80
N ASP A 206 10.38 -8.08 -11.10
CA ASP A 206 9.78 -9.06 -12.03
C ASP A 206 10.42 -9.02 -13.43
N ALA A 207 10.73 -7.83 -13.94
CA ALA A 207 11.39 -7.67 -15.24
C ALA A 207 12.83 -8.19 -15.26
N LEU A 208 13.60 -7.89 -14.21
CA LEU A 208 15.01 -8.29 -14.10
C LEU A 208 15.16 -9.80 -13.85
N GLU A 209 14.21 -10.40 -13.15
CA GLU A 209 14.14 -11.84 -12.88
C GLU A 209 13.48 -12.65 -14.00
N GLY A 210 13.02 -11.99 -15.06
CA GLY A 210 12.38 -12.67 -16.21
C GLY A 210 11.01 -13.28 -15.88
N ARG A 211 10.29 -12.73 -14.90
CA ARG A 211 9.01 -13.26 -14.37
C ARG A 211 7.81 -12.33 -14.59
N LEU A 212 7.89 -11.35 -15.48
CA LEU A 212 6.74 -10.51 -15.83
C LEU A 212 5.50 -11.35 -16.14
N LEU A 213 4.37 -10.98 -15.54
CA LEU A 213 3.11 -11.69 -15.70
C LEU A 213 2.56 -11.56 -17.11
N ARG A 214 1.94 -12.65 -17.59
CA ARG A 214 1.16 -12.64 -18.83
C ARG A 214 -0.24 -12.07 -18.58
N MET A 215 -0.92 -11.69 -19.66
CA MET A 215 -2.28 -11.14 -19.62
C MET A 215 -3.27 -12.10 -18.91
N ASP A 216 -3.18 -13.40 -19.18
CA ASP A 216 -4.01 -14.42 -18.53
C ASP A 216 -3.79 -14.45 -17.02
N GLN A 217 -2.57 -14.21 -16.55
CA GLN A 217 -2.25 -14.23 -15.13
C GLN A 217 -2.79 -12.98 -14.43
N ILE A 218 -2.60 -11.78 -15.01
CA ILE A 218 -3.10 -10.53 -14.39
C ILE A 218 -4.64 -10.41 -14.46
N SER A 219 -5.28 -11.17 -15.33
CA SER A 219 -6.76 -11.25 -15.44
C SER A 219 -7.38 -12.19 -14.40
N ASN A 220 -6.56 -12.92 -13.63
CA ASN A 220 -7.00 -13.90 -12.65
C ASN A 220 -6.36 -13.63 -11.27
N ALA A 221 -6.78 -14.38 -10.26
CA ALA A 221 -6.13 -14.34 -8.96
C ALA A 221 -4.70 -14.92 -9.06
N VAL A 222 -3.73 -14.13 -8.62
CA VAL A 222 -2.31 -14.50 -8.66
C VAL A 222 -1.83 -14.90 -7.27
N ASP A 223 -1.43 -16.16 -7.10
CA ASP A 223 -0.84 -16.67 -5.86
C ASP A 223 0.68 -16.47 -5.80
N ARG A 224 1.12 -15.23 -6.01
CA ARG A 224 2.48 -14.78 -5.71
C ARG A 224 2.46 -13.31 -5.34
N PHE A 225 3.44 -12.86 -4.56
CA PHE A 225 3.60 -11.44 -4.23
C PHE A 225 3.62 -10.57 -5.51
N PRO A 226 2.96 -9.38 -5.54
CA PRO A 226 2.23 -8.72 -4.45
C PRO A 226 0.73 -9.07 -4.39
N ARG A 227 0.33 -10.26 -4.89
CA ARG A 227 -1.04 -10.81 -4.87
C ARG A 227 -2.08 -9.84 -5.41
N GLY A 228 -3.01 -9.38 -4.56
CA GLY A 228 -4.08 -8.47 -4.94
C GLY A 228 -3.59 -7.16 -5.55
N ASN A 229 -2.35 -6.73 -5.27
CA ASN A 229 -1.77 -5.53 -5.87
C ASN A 229 -1.40 -5.70 -7.35
N VAL A 230 -1.37 -6.92 -7.90
CA VAL A 230 -1.04 -7.17 -9.31
C VAL A 230 -1.94 -6.39 -10.26
N ARG A 231 -3.24 -6.35 -10.00
CA ARG A 231 -4.23 -5.66 -10.85
C ARG A 231 -3.98 -4.15 -10.90
N TYR A 232 -3.58 -3.55 -9.78
CA TYR A 232 -3.18 -2.15 -9.72
C TYR A 232 -1.83 -1.94 -10.40
N LEU A 233 -0.85 -2.82 -10.13
CA LEU A 233 0.53 -2.67 -10.61
C LEU A 233 0.67 -2.83 -12.11
N TYR A 234 0.25 -3.97 -12.63
CA TYR A 234 0.33 -4.26 -14.06
C TYR A 234 -0.74 -3.50 -14.82
N GLY A 235 -1.94 -3.39 -14.26
CA GLY A 235 -3.06 -2.67 -14.88
C GLY A 235 -2.74 -1.20 -15.11
N SER A 236 -2.34 -0.47 -14.08
CA SER A 236 -2.09 0.98 -14.19
C SER A 236 -0.95 1.33 -15.14
N ARG A 237 0.13 0.53 -15.11
CA ARG A 237 1.27 0.69 -16.04
C ARG A 237 0.93 0.34 -17.48
N PHE A 238 -0.01 -0.58 -17.67
CA PHE A 238 -0.49 -0.91 -19.00
C PHE A 238 -1.47 0.14 -19.53
N ILE A 239 -2.36 0.67 -18.67
CA ILE A 239 -3.24 1.80 -19.00
C ILE A 239 -2.41 3.05 -19.31
N GLU A 240 -1.39 3.37 -18.50
CA GLU A 240 -0.41 4.44 -18.76
C GLU A 240 0.19 4.30 -20.17
N PHE A 241 0.64 3.10 -20.53
CA PHE A 241 1.20 2.83 -21.85
C PHE A 241 0.21 3.02 -23.01
N ILE A 242 -1.07 2.71 -22.79
CA ILE A 242 -2.12 2.95 -23.79
C ILE A 242 -2.35 4.46 -23.93
N ALA A 243 -2.52 5.17 -22.81
CA ALA A 243 -2.75 6.62 -22.80
C ALA A 243 -1.60 7.40 -23.45
N GLU A 244 -0.35 7.05 -23.14
CA GLU A 244 0.84 7.69 -23.72
C GLU A 244 0.92 7.54 -25.25
N ARG A 245 0.31 6.49 -25.82
CA ARG A 245 0.42 6.17 -27.25
C ARG A 245 -0.80 6.53 -28.07
N TYR A 246 -1.99 6.44 -27.48
CA TYR A 246 -3.26 6.58 -28.18
C TYR A 246 -4.12 7.73 -27.63
N GLY A 247 -3.64 8.43 -26.61
CA GLY A 247 -4.39 9.49 -25.93
C GLY A 247 -5.31 8.95 -24.85
N HIS A 248 -5.76 9.85 -23.98
CA HIS A 248 -6.75 9.54 -22.95
C HIS A 248 -8.10 9.19 -23.59
N GLU A 249 -8.41 9.82 -24.73
CA GLU A 249 -9.63 9.61 -25.50
C GLU A 249 -9.83 8.15 -25.92
N ALA A 250 -8.74 7.39 -26.12
CA ALA A 250 -8.83 5.95 -26.38
C ALA A 250 -9.37 5.18 -25.18
N LEU A 251 -8.99 5.55 -23.95
CA LEU A 251 -9.53 4.94 -22.73
C LEU A 251 -11.01 5.27 -22.57
N THR A 252 -11.39 6.54 -22.75
CA THR A 252 -12.78 6.99 -22.72
C THR A 252 -13.62 6.25 -23.77
N ALA A 253 -13.14 6.15 -25.02
CA ALA A 253 -13.82 5.40 -26.07
C ALA A 253 -14.01 3.92 -25.73
N MET A 254 -13.01 3.27 -25.10
CA MET A 254 -13.11 1.89 -24.67
C MET A 254 -14.18 1.69 -23.58
N SER A 255 -14.25 2.61 -22.61
CA SER A 255 -15.24 2.57 -21.51
C SER A 255 -16.67 2.81 -22.01
N HIS A 256 -16.89 3.75 -22.93
CA HIS A 256 -18.20 4.01 -23.54
C HIS A 256 -18.68 2.90 -24.46
N ASP A 257 -17.78 2.36 -25.30
CA ASP A 257 -18.10 1.24 -26.18
C ASP A 257 -18.45 -0.01 -25.35
N TYR A 258 -17.65 -0.36 -24.35
CA TYR A 258 -17.95 -1.51 -23.50
C TYR A 258 -19.20 -1.30 -22.65
N GLY A 259 -19.40 -0.09 -22.10
CA GLY A 259 -20.59 0.31 -21.34
C GLY A 259 -21.90 0.23 -22.13
N SER A 260 -21.83 0.16 -23.46
CA SER A 260 -22.98 0.03 -24.36
C SER A 260 -23.24 -1.41 -24.84
N GLN A 261 -22.41 -2.38 -24.47
CA GLN A 261 -22.52 -3.76 -24.94
C GLN A 261 -23.51 -4.58 -24.13
N LEU A 262 -24.41 -5.25 -24.86
CA LEU A 262 -25.35 -6.21 -24.27
C LEU A 262 -24.69 -7.53 -23.87
N ILE A 263 -23.65 -7.95 -24.60
CA ILE A 263 -22.93 -9.19 -24.32
C ILE A 263 -21.59 -8.80 -23.70
N PRO A 264 -21.33 -9.16 -22.42
CA PRO A 264 -20.06 -8.86 -21.78
C PRO A 264 -18.91 -9.67 -22.41
N TYR A 265 -17.69 -9.43 -21.94
CA TYR A 265 -16.45 -10.14 -22.33
C TYR A 265 -15.93 -9.81 -23.74
N GLY A 266 -16.39 -8.71 -24.34
CA GLY A 266 -15.93 -8.18 -25.63
C GLY A 266 -14.74 -7.20 -25.58
N VAL A 267 -14.00 -7.11 -24.47
CA VAL A 267 -13.04 -6.01 -24.21
C VAL A 267 -11.88 -5.90 -25.22
N ASN A 268 -11.50 -7.00 -25.88
CA ASN A 268 -10.51 -6.93 -26.97
C ASN A 268 -11.03 -6.17 -28.19
N ARG A 269 -12.33 -6.31 -28.52
CA ARG A 269 -12.95 -5.62 -29.65
C ARG A 269 -13.07 -4.12 -29.38
N THR A 270 -13.29 -3.73 -28.13
CA THR A 270 -13.35 -2.31 -27.74
C THR A 270 -11.98 -1.65 -27.88
N ALA A 271 -10.93 -2.31 -27.39
CA ALA A 271 -9.56 -1.85 -27.57
C ALA A 271 -9.15 -1.76 -29.04
N GLU A 272 -9.51 -2.75 -29.86
CA GLU A 272 -9.18 -2.76 -31.30
C GLU A 272 -9.86 -1.60 -32.03
N ARG A 273 -11.12 -1.29 -31.71
CA ARG A 273 -11.81 -0.12 -32.29
C ARG A 273 -11.21 1.20 -31.84
N ALA A 274 -10.75 1.31 -30.60
CA ALA A 274 -10.19 2.54 -30.05
C ALA A 274 -8.73 2.79 -30.47
N THR A 275 -7.93 1.73 -30.64
CA THR A 275 -6.47 1.82 -30.82
C THR A 275 -5.94 1.21 -32.13
N GLY A 276 -6.78 0.48 -32.86
CA GLY A 276 -6.39 -0.33 -34.01
C GLY A 276 -5.67 -1.63 -33.64
N LYS A 277 -5.54 -1.98 -32.35
CA LYS A 277 -4.87 -3.20 -31.86
C LYS A 277 -5.64 -3.85 -30.72
N THR A 278 -5.53 -5.17 -30.62
CA THR A 278 -6.08 -5.92 -29.49
C THR A 278 -5.29 -5.65 -28.20
N LEU A 279 -5.91 -5.86 -27.03
CA LEU A 279 -5.19 -5.72 -25.75
C LEU A 279 -4.02 -6.71 -25.64
N VAL A 280 -4.12 -7.87 -26.28
CA VAL A 280 -3.06 -8.89 -26.27
C VAL A 280 -1.81 -8.35 -26.99
N GLU A 281 -1.98 -7.72 -28.15
CA GLU A 281 -0.87 -7.12 -28.92
C GLU A 281 -0.25 -5.95 -28.15
N LEU A 282 -1.08 -5.03 -27.67
CA LEU A 282 -0.65 -3.88 -26.87
C LEU A 282 0.13 -4.32 -25.63
N TYR A 283 -0.33 -5.37 -24.95
CA TYR A 283 0.34 -5.89 -23.76
C TYR A 283 1.71 -6.49 -24.06
N GLN A 284 1.88 -7.18 -25.20
CA GLN A 284 3.20 -7.69 -25.59
C GLN A 284 4.19 -6.57 -25.91
N GLU A 285 3.71 -5.49 -26.54
CA GLU A 285 4.53 -4.29 -26.78
C GLU A 285 4.93 -3.64 -25.46
N TRP A 286 3.98 -3.50 -24.52
CA TRP A 286 4.23 -2.98 -23.19
C TRP A 286 5.25 -3.82 -22.41
N LEU A 287 5.12 -5.15 -22.41
CA LEU A 287 6.09 -6.05 -21.78
C LEU A 287 7.49 -5.88 -22.37
N THR A 288 7.59 -5.69 -23.69
CA THR A 288 8.87 -5.46 -24.38
C THR A 288 9.50 -4.14 -23.98
N ALA A 289 8.72 -3.05 -23.98
CA ALA A 289 9.15 -1.74 -23.52
C ALA A 289 9.61 -1.77 -22.06
N THR A 290 8.84 -2.43 -21.19
CA THR A 290 9.11 -2.60 -19.76
C THR A 290 10.44 -3.33 -19.50
N ARG A 291 10.69 -4.45 -20.19
CA ARG A 291 12.00 -5.15 -20.11
C ARG A 291 13.15 -4.24 -20.55
N GLY A 292 12.95 -3.48 -21.62
CA GLY A 292 13.94 -2.53 -22.12
C GLY A 292 14.28 -1.44 -21.10
N ARG A 293 13.27 -0.81 -20.51
CA ARG A 293 13.40 0.22 -19.46
C ARG A 293 14.23 -0.30 -18.29
N TYR A 294 13.83 -1.41 -17.68
CA TYR A 294 14.50 -1.90 -16.48
C TYR A 294 15.90 -2.47 -16.72
N ARG A 295 16.17 -3.03 -17.91
CA ARG A 295 17.55 -3.40 -18.30
C ARG A 295 18.47 -2.17 -18.34
N ARG A 296 18.00 -1.03 -18.86
CA ARG A 296 18.78 0.23 -18.85
C ARG A 296 19.00 0.74 -17.43
N THR A 297 17.94 0.76 -16.61
CA THR A 297 18.02 1.14 -15.19
C THR A 297 19.03 0.29 -14.44
N ALA A 298 18.98 -1.04 -14.57
CA ALA A 298 19.91 -1.94 -13.90
C ALA A 298 21.37 -1.75 -14.36
N ARG A 299 21.62 -1.48 -15.65
CA ARG A 299 22.97 -1.17 -16.13
C ARG A 299 23.52 0.11 -15.50
N ARG A 300 22.71 1.16 -15.40
CA ARG A 300 23.07 2.43 -14.75
C ARG A 300 23.49 2.19 -13.29
N ILE A 301 22.66 1.50 -12.52
CA ILE A 301 22.92 1.24 -11.09
C ILE A 301 24.17 0.36 -10.91
N ARG A 302 24.32 -0.70 -11.73
CA ARG A 302 25.51 -1.56 -11.69
C ARG A 302 26.79 -0.80 -12.03
N SER A 303 26.73 0.14 -12.98
CA SER A 303 27.88 0.98 -13.32
C SER A 303 28.33 1.90 -12.19
N GLN A 304 27.42 2.23 -11.26
CA GLN A 304 27.73 2.97 -10.04
C GLN A 304 28.30 2.07 -8.93
N GLY A 305 28.40 0.75 -9.15
CA GLY A 305 28.88 -0.23 -8.18
C GLY A 305 27.82 -0.58 -7.13
N LEU A 306 27.39 -1.84 -7.11
CA LEU A 306 26.40 -2.32 -6.14
C LEU A 306 27.02 -2.41 -4.74
N ARG A 307 26.20 -2.10 -3.73
CA ARG A 307 26.50 -2.33 -2.32
C ARG A 307 25.26 -2.89 -1.66
N THR A 308 25.24 -4.21 -1.55
CA THR A 308 24.12 -5.02 -1.08
C THR A 308 24.64 -6.02 -0.05
N GLY A 309 23.80 -6.40 0.90
CA GLY A 309 24.10 -7.46 1.84
C GLY A 309 23.79 -8.86 1.32
N GLN A 310 23.92 -9.82 2.24
CA GLN A 310 23.46 -11.18 2.09
C GLN A 310 21.97 -11.25 2.46
N ASN A 311 21.19 -12.01 1.69
CA ASN A 311 19.81 -12.32 2.03
C ASN A 311 19.78 -13.37 3.15
N LEU A 312 19.14 -13.06 4.28
CA LEU A 312 19.01 -13.95 5.44
C LEU A 312 17.68 -14.71 5.46
N THR A 313 16.65 -14.24 4.74
CA THR A 313 15.35 -14.93 4.66
C THR A 313 14.99 -15.21 3.21
N ASN A 314 14.10 -16.18 2.99
CA ASN A 314 13.60 -16.51 1.65
C ASN A 314 12.23 -17.21 1.68
N HIS A 315 11.47 -17.07 2.76
CA HIS A 315 10.16 -17.72 2.91
C HIS A 315 9.08 -17.11 2.01
N GLY A 316 9.38 -15.96 1.39
CA GLY A 316 8.49 -15.23 0.48
C GLY A 316 7.46 -14.38 1.21
N MET A 317 6.70 -13.60 0.43
CA MET A 317 5.68 -12.66 0.87
C MET A 317 6.25 -11.50 1.73
N GLU A 318 6.17 -11.59 3.06
CA GLU A 318 6.57 -10.50 3.94
C GLU A 318 7.51 -10.94 5.06
N ALA A 319 8.73 -10.41 5.06
CA ALA A 319 9.52 -10.17 6.26
C ALA A 319 9.49 -8.67 6.58
N ARG A 320 9.32 -8.24 7.83
CA ARG A 320 9.28 -6.82 8.21
C ARG A 320 9.96 -6.52 9.54
N ALA A 321 10.33 -5.25 9.70
CA ALA A 321 10.76 -4.64 10.96
C ALA A 321 11.85 -5.44 11.71
N PRO A 322 13.01 -5.75 11.08
CA PRO A 322 14.10 -6.43 11.77
C PRO A 322 14.63 -5.60 12.93
N ARG A 323 14.94 -6.24 14.05
CA ARG A 323 15.61 -5.63 15.22
C ARG A 323 16.64 -6.58 15.79
N PHE A 324 17.83 -6.09 16.08
CA PHE A 324 18.82 -6.86 16.83
C PHE A 324 18.38 -7.02 18.28
N LEU A 325 18.45 -8.26 18.76
CA LEU A 325 18.25 -8.62 20.16
C LEU A 325 19.58 -8.59 20.92
N ASP A 326 20.64 -8.97 20.21
CA ASP A 326 22.05 -8.94 20.58
C ASP A 326 22.88 -8.92 19.27
N ASP A 327 24.21 -9.05 19.34
CA ASP A 327 25.09 -9.02 18.14
C ASP A 327 24.93 -10.24 17.21
N ARG A 328 24.17 -11.27 17.61
CA ARG A 328 23.98 -12.52 16.86
C ARG A 328 22.55 -12.78 16.45
N GLN A 329 21.54 -12.24 17.13
CA GLN A 329 20.14 -12.59 16.90
C GLN A 329 19.34 -11.39 16.39
N LEU A 330 18.49 -11.64 15.40
CA LEU A 330 17.48 -10.71 14.90
C LEU A 330 16.08 -11.23 15.20
N VAL A 331 15.19 -10.36 15.69
CA VAL A 331 13.74 -10.58 15.65
C VAL A 331 13.15 -9.83 14.47
N TYR A 332 12.18 -10.44 13.79
CA TYR A 332 11.44 -9.80 12.71
C TYR A 332 10.02 -10.39 12.61
N TYR A 333 9.12 -9.67 11.94
CA TYR A 333 7.79 -10.18 11.61
C TYR A 333 7.83 -10.97 10.30
N ALA A 334 7.24 -12.17 10.30
CA ALA A 334 7.13 -13.04 9.14
C ALA A 334 5.66 -13.33 8.80
N SER A 335 5.31 -13.18 7.52
CA SER A 335 4.05 -13.64 6.93
C SER A 335 4.35 -14.22 5.55
N ASP A 336 4.36 -15.56 5.45
CA ASP A 336 4.65 -16.29 4.20
C ASP A 336 3.38 -16.71 3.44
N GLY A 337 2.20 -16.42 4.01
CA GLY A 337 0.91 -16.78 3.45
C GLY A 337 0.56 -18.27 3.52
N ARG A 338 1.37 -19.09 4.21
CA ARG A 338 1.13 -20.51 4.48
C ARG A 338 0.95 -20.77 5.97
N ASP A 339 1.84 -20.20 6.77
CA ASP A 339 1.83 -20.26 8.22
C ASP A 339 1.08 -19.05 8.80
N ARG A 340 0.78 -19.13 10.10
CA ARG A 340 0.20 -18.00 10.83
C ARG A 340 1.26 -16.89 10.93
N PRO A 341 0.91 -15.62 10.64
CA PRO A 341 1.87 -14.54 10.79
C PRO A 341 2.36 -14.38 12.23
N GLN A 342 3.64 -14.11 12.40
CA GLN A 342 4.33 -14.24 13.68
C GLN A 342 5.67 -13.51 13.73
N LEU A 343 6.14 -13.22 14.94
CA LEU A 343 7.50 -12.79 15.20
C LEU A 343 8.44 -14.01 15.26
N ARG A 344 9.48 -14.00 14.43
CA ARG A 344 10.50 -15.06 14.37
C ARG A 344 11.87 -14.51 14.80
N VAL A 345 12.73 -15.40 15.27
CA VAL A 345 14.13 -15.11 15.62
C VAL A 345 15.04 -15.87 14.67
N ILE A 346 16.05 -15.19 14.12
CA ILE A 346 17.08 -15.78 13.27
C ILE A 346 18.48 -15.42 13.77
N ASP A 347 19.48 -16.23 13.41
CA ASP A 347 20.90 -15.84 13.50
C ASP A 347 21.21 -14.79 12.42
N ALA A 348 21.83 -13.70 12.81
CA ALA A 348 22.14 -12.56 11.94
C ALA A 348 23.30 -12.82 10.96
N ARG A 349 24.01 -13.96 11.09
CA ARG A 349 25.14 -14.31 10.22
C ARG A 349 24.72 -15.10 9.00
N ASP A 350 23.79 -16.03 9.16
CA ASP A 350 23.39 -16.97 8.11
C ASP A 350 21.87 -17.08 7.92
N GLY A 351 21.07 -16.50 8.80
CA GLY A 351 19.61 -16.55 8.72
C GLY A 351 18.99 -17.83 9.28
N GLU A 352 19.75 -18.66 10.02
CA GLU A 352 19.20 -19.85 10.66
C GLU A 352 18.04 -19.46 11.60
N VAL A 353 16.88 -20.10 11.43
CA VAL A 353 15.71 -19.87 12.29
C VAL A 353 15.94 -20.48 13.66
N LEU A 354 16.07 -19.63 14.67
CA LEU A 354 16.33 -20.02 16.06
C LEU A 354 15.03 -20.27 16.84
N GLY A 355 13.91 -19.70 16.39
CA GLY A 355 12.60 -19.95 17.00
C GLY A 355 11.52 -18.94 16.64
N GLU A 356 10.34 -19.16 17.20
CA GLU A 356 9.15 -18.31 17.07
C GLU A 356 8.83 -17.68 18.43
N LEU A 357 8.47 -16.39 18.46
CA LEU A 357 8.19 -15.67 19.72
C LEU A 357 6.70 -15.59 20.01
N ASP A 358 5.92 -15.04 19.07
CA ASP A 358 4.49 -14.84 19.24
C ASP A 358 3.79 -14.61 17.90
N ARG A 359 2.48 -14.84 17.88
CA ARG A 359 1.63 -14.48 16.75
C ARG A 359 1.36 -12.98 16.78
N ALA A 360 1.44 -12.37 15.61
CA ALA A 360 1.12 -10.96 15.44
C ALA A 360 0.41 -10.75 14.11
N SER A 361 -0.31 -9.64 13.95
CA SER A 361 -1.01 -9.28 12.72
C SER A 361 -0.71 -7.84 12.32
N GLY A 362 -0.89 -7.54 11.03
CA GLY A 362 -0.51 -6.24 10.45
C GLY A 362 0.99 -6.17 10.16
N ALA A 363 1.62 -5.01 10.38
CA ALA A 363 3.07 -4.83 10.18
C ALA A 363 3.92 -5.32 11.36
N ALA A 364 3.33 -5.44 12.55
CA ALA A 364 3.92 -5.96 13.77
C ALA A 364 5.34 -5.48 14.14
N TYR A 365 5.55 -4.16 14.09
CA TYR A 365 6.81 -3.56 14.54
C TYR A 365 7.15 -3.95 15.99
N SER A 366 8.42 -4.29 16.21
CA SER A 366 8.92 -4.75 17.50
C SER A 366 10.06 -3.87 18.05
N SER A 367 10.28 -3.97 19.35
CA SER A 367 11.35 -3.35 20.09
C SER A 367 11.81 -4.28 21.21
N PRO A 368 13.03 -4.83 21.11
CA PRO A 368 13.68 -5.52 22.22
C PRO A 368 13.86 -4.61 23.42
N HIS A 369 13.74 -5.16 24.62
CA HIS A 369 14.02 -4.47 25.86
C HIS A 369 15.50 -4.65 26.25
N PRO A 370 16.15 -3.65 26.87
CA PRO A 370 17.55 -3.76 27.33
C PRO A 370 17.86 -4.88 28.32
N ASP A 371 16.85 -5.56 28.87
CA ASP A 371 17.03 -6.71 29.77
C ASP A 371 17.35 -8.03 29.03
N GLY A 372 17.34 -8.00 27.69
CA GLY A 372 17.66 -9.12 26.82
C GLY A 372 16.57 -10.20 26.71
N HIS A 373 15.45 -10.07 27.42
CA HIS A 373 14.44 -11.13 27.48
C HIS A 373 12.99 -10.67 27.30
N HIS A 374 12.70 -9.37 27.30
CA HIS A 374 11.40 -8.88 26.86
C HIS A 374 11.45 -8.30 25.45
N VAL A 375 10.39 -8.54 24.67
CA VAL A 375 10.15 -7.87 23.39
C VAL A 375 8.78 -7.21 23.44
N TYR A 376 8.74 -5.92 23.12
CA TYR A 376 7.52 -5.14 22.97
C TYR A 376 7.17 -5.05 21.49
N TYR A 377 5.91 -5.18 21.13
CA TYR A 377 5.49 -5.12 19.74
C TYR A 377 4.05 -4.64 19.60
N SER A 378 3.68 -4.18 18.41
CA SER A 378 2.28 -3.85 18.10
C SER A 378 1.61 -5.01 17.35
N SER A 379 0.33 -5.26 17.57
CA SER A 379 -0.46 -6.20 16.77
C SER A 379 -1.84 -5.63 16.53
N LEU A 380 -2.37 -5.83 15.31
CA LEU A 380 -3.74 -5.47 15.01
C LEU A 380 -4.70 -6.50 15.61
N GLU A 381 -5.68 -6.05 16.37
CA GLU A 381 -6.61 -6.90 17.07
C GLU A 381 -8.05 -6.43 16.92
N THR A 382 -8.97 -7.38 17.00
CA THR A 382 -10.40 -7.08 17.11
C THR A 382 -10.66 -6.38 18.45
N HIS A 383 -11.39 -5.26 18.38
CA HIS A 383 -11.83 -4.48 19.53
C HIS A 383 -13.35 -4.34 19.51
N ARG A 384 -14.01 -4.72 20.62
CA ARG A 384 -15.48 -4.73 20.78
C ARG A 384 -16.22 -5.43 19.63
N ASP A 385 -15.61 -6.46 19.03
CA ASP A 385 -16.14 -7.25 17.92
C ASP A 385 -16.50 -6.47 16.63
N LEU A 386 -16.18 -5.17 16.57
CA LEU A 386 -16.59 -4.26 15.49
C LEU A 386 -15.43 -3.50 14.86
N TYR A 387 -14.33 -3.35 15.60
CA TYR A 387 -13.19 -2.52 15.24
C TYR A 387 -11.93 -3.37 15.08
N ASN A 388 -11.00 -2.93 14.25
CA ASN A 388 -9.68 -3.56 14.10
C ASN A 388 -8.60 -2.51 14.37
N PHE A 389 -8.03 -2.53 15.57
CA PHE A 389 -7.09 -1.50 16.02
C PHE A 389 -5.77 -2.12 16.47
N TYR A 390 -4.69 -1.39 16.26
CA TYR A 390 -3.39 -1.75 16.81
C TYR A 390 -3.37 -1.53 18.32
N ASP A 391 -2.77 -2.49 19.02
CA ASP A 391 -2.43 -2.37 20.43
C ASP A 391 -1.02 -2.87 20.68
N LEU A 392 -0.46 -2.46 21.82
CA LEU A 392 0.87 -2.86 22.26
C LEU A 392 0.82 -4.12 23.11
N PHE A 393 1.83 -4.95 22.93
CA PHE A 393 2.00 -6.24 23.56
C PHE A 393 3.42 -6.41 24.09
N ARG A 394 3.58 -7.29 25.06
CA ARG A 394 4.86 -7.75 25.59
C ARG A 394 4.92 -9.28 25.57
N ILE A 395 6.09 -9.81 25.26
CA ILE A 395 6.39 -11.24 25.38
C ILE A 395 7.76 -11.44 26.06
N ASP A 396 7.85 -12.43 26.97
CA ASP A 396 9.13 -12.93 27.51
C ASP A 396 9.60 -14.11 26.65
N ARG A 397 10.76 -13.93 26.01
CA ARG A 397 11.38 -14.92 25.10
C ARG A 397 11.95 -16.14 25.80
N ARG A 398 11.96 -16.21 27.14
CA ARG A 398 12.35 -17.40 27.92
C ARG A 398 11.20 -18.40 28.13
N GLY A 399 10.06 -18.19 27.48
CA GLY A 399 8.89 -19.08 27.54
C GLY A 399 7.70 -18.52 28.34
N GLY A 400 7.58 -17.19 28.44
CA GLY A 400 6.47 -16.52 29.11
C GLY A 400 5.23 -16.36 28.23
N SER A 401 4.10 -15.99 28.84
CA SER A 401 2.87 -15.70 28.11
C SER A 401 2.86 -14.27 27.57
N ARG A 402 2.31 -14.11 26.37
CA ARG A 402 1.87 -12.85 25.79
C ARG A 402 1.05 -12.01 26.78
N GLU A 403 1.36 -10.74 26.90
CA GLU A 403 0.57 -9.76 27.64
C GLU A 403 0.14 -8.60 26.73
N ARG A 404 -1.12 -8.20 26.82
CA ARG A 404 -1.69 -7.03 26.14
C ARG A 404 -1.58 -5.80 27.04
N LEU A 405 -0.88 -4.78 26.59
CA LEU A 405 -0.59 -3.57 27.38
C LEU A 405 -1.57 -2.43 27.10
N THR A 406 -2.21 -2.41 25.93
CA THR A 406 -3.23 -1.40 25.56
C THR A 406 -4.47 -2.04 24.96
N ARG A 407 -5.62 -1.36 25.02
CA ARG A 407 -6.90 -1.86 24.47
C ARG A 407 -7.65 -0.80 23.67
N GLY A 408 -7.64 -0.95 22.35
CA GLY A 408 -8.29 -0.01 21.43
C GLY A 408 -7.61 1.36 21.41
N MET A 409 -6.33 1.42 21.82
CA MET A 409 -5.57 2.67 21.90
C MET A 409 -5.05 3.10 20.54
N ARG A 410 -5.07 2.19 19.54
CA ARG A 410 -4.56 2.42 18.19
C ARG A 410 -3.07 2.76 18.21
N ALA A 411 -2.36 2.10 19.12
CA ALA A 411 -0.95 2.31 19.41
C ALA A 411 -0.10 1.32 18.59
N ARG A 412 0.83 1.85 17.78
CA ARG A 412 1.69 1.05 16.90
C ARG A 412 3.13 1.53 16.90
N GLU A 413 4.01 0.72 16.32
CA GLU A 413 5.43 1.08 16.09
C GLU A 413 6.19 1.44 17.39
N PRO A 414 6.17 0.58 18.42
CA PRO A 414 6.82 0.87 19.69
C PRO A 414 8.35 0.88 19.59
N ASP A 415 8.98 1.68 20.44
CA ASP A 415 10.42 1.65 20.69
C ASP A 415 10.72 1.89 22.18
N VAL A 416 11.47 0.97 22.78
CA VAL A 416 11.83 0.97 24.21
C VAL A 416 13.02 1.90 24.41
N SER A 417 12.90 2.79 25.40
CA SER A 417 14.01 3.67 25.80
C SER A 417 15.25 2.89 26.27
N PRO A 418 16.47 3.44 26.13
CA PRO A 418 17.70 2.73 26.47
C PRO A 418 17.80 2.27 27.92
N ASN A 419 17.11 2.96 28.84
CA ASN A 419 17.06 2.59 30.25
C ASN A 419 15.97 1.55 30.60
N GLY A 420 15.17 1.13 29.62
CA GLY A 420 14.10 0.14 29.79
C GLY A 420 12.89 0.61 30.60
N ARG A 421 12.71 1.92 30.82
CA ARG A 421 11.61 2.42 31.68
C ARG A 421 10.42 2.95 30.90
N ARG A 422 10.67 3.51 29.72
CA ARG A 422 9.66 4.16 28.87
C ARG A 422 9.58 3.52 27.48
N LEU A 423 8.43 3.68 26.85
CA LEU A 423 8.17 3.41 25.44
C LEU A 423 7.84 4.70 24.71
N THR A 424 8.30 4.84 23.47
CA THR A 424 7.71 5.75 22.48
C THR A 424 6.91 4.94 21.48
N PHE A 425 5.82 5.48 20.94
CA PHE A 425 4.97 4.82 19.95
C PHE A 425 4.10 5.83 19.20
N VAL A 426 3.49 5.39 18.11
CA VAL A 426 2.55 6.19 17.32
C VAL A 426 1.13 5.89 17.76
N ILE A 427 0.31 6.92 17.97
CA ILE A 427 -1.14 6.79 18.17
C ILE A 427 -1.84 7.20 16.88
N ASN A 428 -2.68 6.30 16.35
CA ASN A 428 -3.51 6.58 15.18
C ASN A 428 -4.85 7.23 15.58
N GLY A 429 -5.25 8.23 14.80
CA GLY A 429 -6.55 8.87 14.84
C GLY A 429 -7.05 9.14 13.42
N ALA A 430 -8.26 9.67 13.29
CA ALA A 430 -8.90 9.92 12.00
C ALA A 430 -8.02 10.78 11.06
N SER A 431 -7.38 10.12 10.09
CA SER A 431 -6.43 10.70 9.12
C SER A 431 -5.20 11.40 9.72
N THR A 432 -4.94 11.30 11.02
CA THR A 432 -3.83 11.99 11.69
C THR A 432 -3.21 11.06 12.72
N THR A 433 -1.89 10.94 12.75
CA THR A 433 -1.18 10.18 13.79
C THR A 433 -0.33 11.11 14.65
N HIS A 434 -0.07 10.72 15.91
CA HIS A 434 0.71 11.50 16.86
C HIS A 434 1.82 10.65 17.50
N LEU A 435 2.88 11.31 17.98
CA LEU A 435 3.93 10.65 18.75
C LEU A 435 3.62 10.72 20.23
N ALA A 436 3.70 9.58 20.90
CA ALA A 436 3.47 9.48 22.32
C ALA A 436 4.60 8.76 23.04
N VAL A 437 4.78 9.09 24.32
CA VAL A 437 5.66 8.39 25.27
C VAL A 437 4.83 7.95 26.47
N ALA A 438 5.19 6.81 27.07
CA ALA A 438 4.59 6.34 28.32
C ALA A 438 5.59 5.52 29.15
N ASP A 439 5.36 5.42 30.45
CA ASP A 439 6.05 4.45 31.30
C ASP A 439 5.55 3.03 31.00
N ILE A 440 6.49 2.08 30.91
CA ILE A 440 6.19 0.69 30.56
C ILE A 440 5.27 0.00 31.57
N GLY A 441 5.33 0.41 32.84
CA GLY A 441 4.50 -0.17 33.90
C GLY A 441 3.02 0.19 33.84
N ASP A 442 2.66 1.29 33.16
CA ASP A 442 1.28 1.74 32.98
C ASP A 442 1.17 2.63 31.74
N ILE A 443 1.10 2.01 30.56
CA ILE A 443 1.07 2.74 29.28
C ILE A 443 -0.17 3.62 29.18
N GLU A 444 -1.35 3.10 29.51
CA GLU A 444 -2.61 3.83 29.31
C GLU A 444 -2.76 5.01 30.29
N GLY A 445 -2.30 4.85 31.55
CA GLY A 445 -2.37 5.88 32.58
C GLY A 445 -1.27 6.95 32.49
N THR A 446 -0.11 6.63 31.91
CA THR A 446 1.04 7.56 31.84
C THR A 446 1.30 8.13 30.44
N LYS A 447 0.51 7.76 29.42
CA LYS A 447 0.70 8.27 28.06
C LYS A 447 0.72 9.80 28.00
N GLU A 448 1.68 10.32 27.27
CA GLU A 448 1.84 11.73 26.96
C GLU A 448 2.06 11.91 25.45
N ILE A 449 1.33 12.84 24.83
CA ILE A 449 1.57 13.24 23.44
C ILE A 449 2.73 14.24 23.41
N ILE A 450 3.92 13.78 23.02
CA ILE A 450 5.12 14.63 22.95
C ILE A 450 5.23 15.39 21.63
N PHE A 451 4.64 14.87 20.55
CA PHE A 451 4.50 15.58 19.27
C PHE A 451 3.08 15.48 18.75
N ARG A 452 2.39 16.62 18.73
CA ARG A 452 1.04 16.75 18.17
C ARG A 452 1.14 17.20 16.72
N SER A 453 1.04 16.22 15.82
CA SER A 453 0.99 16.48 14.38
C SER A 453 -0.13 17.47 14.01
N PRO A 454 0.11 18.35 13.03
CA PRO A 454 -0.95 19.09 12.37
C PRO A 454 -2.05 18.14 11.84
N ARG A 455 -3.22 18.70 11.57
CA ARG A 455 -4.35 17.94 11.03
C ARG A 455 -3.95 17.30 9.70
N PHE A 456 -4.36 16.04 9.49
CA PHE A 456 -4.08 15.24 8.30
C PHE A 456 -2.62 14.83 8.13
N HIS A 457 -1.72 15.24 9.03
CA HIS A 457 -0.32 14.83 8.99
C HIS A 457 -0.13 13.50 9.71
N GLN A 458 0.91 12.78 9.33
CA GLN A 458 1.19 11.47 9.89
C GLN A 458 2.66 11.39 10.34
N VAL A 459 2.90 10.79 11.50
CA VAL A 459 4.22 10.39 12.00
C VAL A 459 4.30 8.88 12.12
N TYR A 460 5.53 8.37 11.98
CA TYR A 460 5.85 6.95 11.85
C TYR A 460 7.18 6.62 12.48
N THR A 461 7.30 5.34 12.85
CA THR A 461 8.54 4.63 13.18
C THR A 461 9.48 5.38 14.12
N PRO A 462 9.02 5.83 15.30
CA PRO A 462 9.86 6.52 16.25
C PRO A 462 10.96 5.61 16.81
N LYS A 463 12.15 6.19 17.07
CA LYS A 463 13.31 5.54 17.66
C LYS A 463 14.02 6.42 18.68
N TRP A 464 14.23 5.89 19.87
CA TRP A 464 15.04 6.53 20.90
C TRP A 464 16.51 6.58 20.50
N SER A 465 17.15 7.72 20.75
CA SER A 465 18.61 7.83 20.79
C SER A 465 19.19 6.99 21.93
N GLY A 466 20.44 6.55 21.81
CA GLY A 466 21.10 5.71 22.81
C GLY A 466 21.28 6.36 24.19
N ASP A 467 21.21 7.70 24.27
CA ASP A 467 21.22 8.46 25.52
C ASP A 467 19.82 8.68 26.13
N GLY A 468 18.76 8.34 25.40
CA GLY A 468 17.37 8.50 25.83
C GLY A 468 16.88 9.95 25.90
N GLN A 469 17.59 10.91 25.30
CA GLN A 469 17.21 12.33 25.31
C GLN A 469 16.40 12.74 24.08
N THR A 470 16.61 12.06 22.94
CA THR A 470 16.03 12.41 21.65
C THR A 470 15.25 11.24 21.07
N ILE A 471 14.18 11.52 20.34
CA ILE A 471 13.48 10.54 19.51
C ILE A 471 13.57 10.99 18.05
N ALA A 472 14.06 10.11 17.18
CA ALA A 472 13.99 10.27 15.73
C ALA A 472 12.70 9.63 15.20
N PHE A 473 12.03 10.25 14.24
CA PHE A 473 10.81 9.71 13.64
C PHE A 473 10.65 10.20 12.20
N SER A 474 9.93 9.45 11.37
CA SER A 474 9.54 9.90 10.04
C SER A 474 8.23 10.69 10.14
N ALA A 475 8.17 11.86 9.52
CA ALA A 475 7.00 12.72 9.51
C ALA A 475 6.58 13.01 8.07
N TRP A 476 5.33 12.68 7.77
CA TRP A 476 4.66 13.06 6.54
C TRP A 476 3.90 14.36 6.72
N ARG A 477 4.02 15.24 5.73
CA ARG A 477 3.34 16.53 5.64
C ARG A 477 2.66 16.68 4.28
N GLU A 478 1.60 17.48 4.25
CA GLU A 478 0.89 17.84 3.03
C GLU A 478 1.84 18.28 1.92
N GLY A 479 1.57 17.85 0.68
CA GLY A 479 2.45 18.06 -0.48
C GLY A 479 3.41 16.89 -0.77
N GLY A 480 3.34 15.83 0.04
CA GLY A 480 4.11 14.60 -0.17
C GLY A 480 5.54 14.68 0.34
N TYR A 481 5.77 15.54 1.34
CA TYR A 481 7.04 15.62 2.06
C TYR A 481 7.06 14.52 3.12
N ARG A 482 8.12 13.72 3.13
CA ARG A 482 8.27 12.60 4.06
C ARG A 482 9.70 12.62 4.60
N ASP A 483 9.85 13.31 5.73
CA ASP A 483 11.15 13.72 6.25
C ASP A 483 11.47 13.06 7.59
N ILE A 484 12.75 13.01 7.95
CA ILE A 484 13.19 12.58 9.28
C ILE A 484 13.29 13.80 10.20
N LEU A 485 12.63 13.70 11.35
CA LEU A 485 12.63 14.71 12.41
C LEU A 485 13.22 14.13 13.70
N LEU A 486 13.82 15.01 14.50
CA LEU A 486 14.26 14.75 15.86
C LEU A 486 13.41 15.56 16.82
N ILE A 487 13.02 14.97 17.95
CA ILE A 487 12.41 15.70 19.06
C ILE A 487 13.22 15.46 20.34
N ASP A 488 13.60 16.55 21.00
CA ASP A 488 14.15 16.50 22.35
C ASP A 488 13.01 16.25 23.35
N VAL A 489 13.13 15.18 24.13
CA VAL A 489 12.04 14.71 25.00
C VAL A 489 11.79 15.62 26.19
N ALA A 490 12.80 16.35 26.67
CA ALA A 490 12.66 17.21 27.83
C ALA A 490 12.04 18.57 27.48
N THR A 491 12.38 19.11 26.31
CA THR A 491 12.02 20.47 25.88
C THR A 491 10.91 20.49 24.82
N GLY A 492 10.66 19.37 24.14
CA GLY A 492 9.75 19.29 23.00
C GLY A 492 10.27 19.98 21.74
N ARG A 493 11.55 20.40 21.72
CA ARG A 493 12.15 21.07 20.56
C ARG A 493 12.30 20.09 19.41
N VAL A 494 11.80 20.48 18.24
CA VAL A 494 11.86 19.69 17.01
C VAL A 494 12.94 20.23 16.06
N GLU A 495 13.71 19.33 15.47
CA GLU A 495 14.70 19.61 14.44
C GLU A 495 14.43 18.73 13.20
N GLU A 496 14.53 19.31 12.01
CA GLU A 496 14.38 18.59 10.74
C GLU A 496 15.75 18.13 10.23
N VAL A 497 15.92 16.82 10.06
CA VAL A 497 17.15 16.21 9.52
C VAL A 497 17.15 16.24 8.00
N THR A 498 15.99 15.95 7.40
CA THR A 498 15.78 16.02 5.96
C THR A 498 14.62 16.96 5.63
N ARG A 499 14.66 17.54 4.44
CA ARG A 499 13.76 18.64 4.01
C ARG A 499 13.59 18.62 2.49
N ASP A 500 13.11 17.51 1.97
CA ASP A 500 12.83 17.37 0.54
C ASP A 500 11.64 16.41 0.29
N ARG A 501 11.32 16.13 -0.98
CA ARG A 501 10.19 15.26 -1.34
C ARG A 501 10.62 13.81 -1.59
N ALA A 502 11.86 13.44 -1.25
CA ALA A 502 12.23 12.04 -1.14
C ALA A 502 11.43 11.42 0.01
N LEU A 503 11.17 10.12 -0.11
CA LEU A 503 10.56 9.36 0.96
C LEU A 503 11.63 8.92 1.96
N ASP A 504 11.88 9.75 2.97
CA ASP A 504 12.81 9.46 4.06
C ASP A 504 12.07 8.80 5.24
N ILE A 505 12.31 7.51 5.44
CA ILE A 505 11.53 6.66 6.34
C ILE A 505 12.38 5.71 7.18
N GLY A 506 11.79 5.17 8.25
CA GLY A 506 12.39 4.15 9.11
C GLY A 506 13.74 4.57 9.70
N PRO A 507 13.82 5.62 10.54
CA PRO A 507 15.07 6.01 11.17
C PRO A 507 15.61 4.89 12.08
N ALA A 508 16.92 4.86 12.30
CA ALA A 508 17.61 3.98 13.25
C ALA A 508 18.93 4.61 13.71
N TRP A 509 19.17 4.60 15.03
CA TRP A 509 20.40 5.14 15.60
C TRP A 509 21.56 4.15 15.49
N GLY A 510 22.73 4.64 15.09
CA GLY A 510 23.99 3.92 15.28
C GLY A 510 24.49 4.01 16.73
N PRO A 511 25.29 3.04 17.20
CA PRO A 511 25.93 3.11 18.51
C PRO A 511 26.76 4.40 18.67
N GLY A 512 26.69 4.99 19.87
CA GLY A 512 27.37 6.24 20.20
C GLY A 512 26.77 7.51 19.56
N GLY A 513 25.65 7.42 18.85
CA GLY A 513 24.90 8.59 18.36
C GLY A 513 25.57 9.38 17.23
N ARG A 514 26.64 8.84 16.63
CA ARG A 514 27.38 9.52 15.54
C ARG A 514 26.55 9.63 14.25
N TYR A 515 25.81 8.57 13.93
CA TYR A 515 25.02 8.47 12.70
C TYR A 515 23.56 8.14 13.02
N LEU A 516 22.67 8.79 12.26
CA LEU A 516 21.28 8.37 12.12
C LEU A 516 21.10 7.73 10.74
N TYR A 517 20.69 6.47 10.71
CA TYR A 517 20.42 5.73 9.48
C TYR A 517 18.94 5.83 9.13
N PHE A 518 18.63 5.86 7.83
CA PHE A 518 17.25 5.89 7.34
C PHE A 518 17.20 5.40 5.89
N ALA A 519 16.02 5.01 5.42
CA ALA A 519 15.79 4.69 4.01
C ALA A 519 15.38 5.95 3.26
N SER A 520 15.90 6.14 2.04
CA SER A 520 15.54 7.27 1.17
C SER A 520 15.48 6.82 -0.27
N ASP A 521 14.44 7.23 -0.99
CA ASP A 521 14.29 6.94 -2.42
C ASP A 521 14.88 8.01 -3.35
N ARG A 522 15.68 8.94 -2.80
CA ARG A 522 16.21 10.13 -3.50
C ARG A 522 16.93 9.92 -4.84
N THR A 523 17.29 8.67 -5.16
CA THR A 523 17.93 8.29 -6.44
C THR A 523 16.98 7.57 -7.42
N GLY A 524 15.68 7.55 -7.11
CA GLY A 524 14.63 6.76 -7.76
C GLY A 524 14.55 5.30 -7.28
N ILE A 525 15.42 4.91 -6.33
CA ILE A 525 15.42 3.60 -5.67
C ILE A 525 15.74 3.81 -4.21
N SER A 526 14.90 3.23 -3.33
CA SER A 526 15.14 3.26 -1.90
C SER A 526 16.48 2.60 -1.55
N ASN A 527 17.33 3.35 -0.87
CA ASN A 527 18.59 2.87 -0.31
C ASN A 527 18.71 3.32 1.14
N ILE A 528 19.60 2.71 1.90
CA ILE A 528 19.95 3.17 3.24
C ILE A 528 20.97 4.30 3.14
N TYR A 529 20.74 5.35 3.92
CA TYR A 529 21.61 6.50 4.09
C TYR A 529 21.98 6.67 5.55
N ALA A 530 23.09 7.35 5.81
CA ALA A 530 23.57 7.75 7.12
C ALA A 530 23.70 9.27 7.16
N TYR A 531 23.03 9.91 8.11
CA TYR A 531 23.20 11.31 8.45
C TYR A 531 24.22 11.44 9.58
N GLU A 532 25.30 12.18 9.36
CA GLU A 532 26.34 12.45 10.34
C GLU A 532 25.95 13.67 11.20
N LEU A 533 25.60 13.45 12.47
CA LEU A 533 25.01 14.47 13.34
C LEU A 533 25.93 15.69 13.53
N SER A 534 27.24 15.49 13.56
CA SER A 534 28.21 16.56 13.80
C SER A 534 28.44 17.47 12.59
N SER A 535 28.25 16.97 11.37
CA SER A 535 28.54 17.71 10.13
C SER A 535 27.30 18.07 9.32
N GLY A 536 26.15 17.46 9.64
CA GLY A 536 24.91 17.60 8.87
C GLY A 536 24.95 16.94 7.50
N ARG A 537 25.95 16.08 7.25
CA ARG A 537 26.17 15.46 5.93
C ARG A 537 25.44 14.13 5.81
N THR A 538 24.73 13.95 4.70
CA THR A 538 24.14 12.64 4.33
C THR A 538 25.08 11.84 3.44
N LEU A 539 25.25 10.56 3.77
CA LEU A 539 26.07 9.59 3.05
C LEU A 539 25.23 8.39 2.64
N GLN A 540 25.46 7.84 1.46
CA GLN A 540 24.83 6.62 0.96
C GLN A 540 25.56 5.38 1.49
N VAL A 541 24.78 4.48 2.11
CA VAL A 541 25.26 3.22 2.70
C VAL A 541 25.05 2.06 1.74
N THR A 542 23.87 1.93 1.13
CA THR A 542 23.59 0.86 0.16
C THR A 542 23.42 1.38 -1.27
N ASN A 543 23.65 0.51 -2.24
CA ASN A 543 23.28 0.73 -3.65
C ASN A 543 22.74 -0.58 -4.23
N VAL A 544 21.42 -0.73 -4.22
CA VAL A 544 20.72 -1.98 -4.56
C VAL A 544 19.81 -1.85 -5.79
N LEU A 545 19.44 -2.99 -6.38
CA LEU A 545 18.45 -3.04 -7.48
C LEU A 545 17.02 -3.17 -6.94
N GLY A 546 16.87 -3.97 -5.88
CA GLY A 546 15.60 -4.32 -5.27
C GLY A 546 15.10 -3.33 -4.23
N GLY A 547 15.84 -2.32 -3.82
CA GLY A 547 15.42 -1.41 -2.74
C GLY A 547 15.79 -1.92 -1.34
N ALA A 548 16.13 -1.00 -0.45
CA ALA A 548 16.52 -1.25 0.94
C ALA A 548 15.79 -0.28 1.88
N PHE A 549 15.27 -0.79 3.00
CA PHE A 549 14.35 -0.10 3.91
C PHE A 549 14.58 -0.54 5.36
N SER A 550 13.93 0.12 6.33
CA SER A 550 13.89 -0.25 7.76
C SER A 550 15.24 -0.75 8.32
N PRO A 551 16.32 0.06 8.27
CA PRO A 551 17.62 -0.34 8.79
C PRO A 551 17.56 -0.58 10.30
N THR A 552 18.40 -1.48 10.80
CA THR A 552 18.75 -1.63 12.22
C THR A 552 20.23 -1.94 12.34
N ILE A 553 20.89 -1.37 13.34
CA ILE A 553 22.33 -1.56 13.57
C ILE A 553 22.54 -2.53 14.72
N SER A 554 23.57 -3.38 14.64
CA SER A 554 23.95 -4.27 15.74
C SER A 554 24.43 -3.44 16.95
N PRO A 555 24.26 -3.93 18.18
CA PRO A 555 24.73 -3.24 19.38
C PRO A 555 26.23 -2.86 19.34
N ASP A 556 27.08 -3.73 18.80
CA ASP A 556 28.50 -3.47 18.59
C ASP A 556 28.84 -2.47 17.46
N GLY A 557 27.85 -2.10 16.64
CA GLY A 557 27.99 -1.16 15.53
C GLY A 557 28.71 -1.69 14.30
N THR A 558 28.98 -2.99 14.24
CA THR A 558 29.75 -3.60 13.14
C THR A 558 28.89 -4.13 12.01
N ARG A 559 27.56 -4.25 12.20
CA ARG A 559 26.63 -4.80 11.21
C ARG A 559 25.37 -3.97 11.07
N ILE A 560 24.80 -4.03 9.88
CA ILE A 560 23.48 -3.49 9.56
C ILE A 560 22.60 -4.61 9.01
N ALA A 561 21.40 -4.74 9.55
CA ALA A 561 20.32 -5.49 8.94
C ALA A 561 19.28 -4.51 8.39
N TYR A 562 18.62 -4.89 7.30
CA TYR A 562 17.64 -4.05 6.64
C TYR A 562 16.61 -4.91 5.90
N LEU A 563 15.46 -4.30 5.64
CA LEU A 563 14.42 -4.88 4.80
C LEU A 563 14.80 -4.69 3.33
N GLY A 564 14.97 -5.78 2.60
CA GLY A 564 15.24 -5.77 1.15
C GLY A 564 14.13 -6.43 0.37
N PHE A 565 13.96 -6.06 -0.89
CA PHE A 565 13.00 -6.73 -1.77
C PHE A 565 13.70 -7.66 -2.75
N ALA A 566 13.25 -8.92 -2.76
CA ALA A 566 13.75 -9.98 -3.60
C ALA A 566 12.63 -10.51 -4.51
N ARG A 567 12.89 -11.64 -5.19
CA ARG A 567 11.97 -12.16 -6.20
C ARG A 567 10.60 -12.57 -5.63
N ASP A 568 10.57 -13.15 -4.44
CA ASP A 568 9.34 -13.74 -3.89
C ASP A 568 8.66 -12.86 -2.82
N GLY A 569 9.19 -11.66 -2.58
CA GLY A 569 8.64 -10.71 -1.64
C GLY A 569 9.71 -9.92 -0.89
N TRP A 570 9.34 -9.50 0.30
CA TRP A 570 10.22 -8.80 1.23
C TRP A 570 11.02 -9.79 2.08
N ASP A 571 12.31 -9.53 2.25
CA ASP A 571 13.24 -10.35 3.01
C ASP A 571 14.12 -9.51 3.94
N ILE A 572 14.72 -10.14 4.95
CA ILE A 572 15.74 -9.53 5.81
C ILE A 572 17.12 -9.75 5.18
N TRP A 573 17.86 -8.67 5.01
CA TRP A 573 19.22 -8.67 4.49
C TRP A 573 20.18 -8.13 5.54
N ALA A 574 21.43 -8.58 5.52
CA ALA A 574 22.47 -8.06 6.41
C ALA A 574 23.82 -7.88 5.72
N MET A 575 24.59 -6.92 6.18
CA MET A 575 25.98 -6.70 5.75
C MET A 575 26.82 -6.09 6.86
N ASP A 576 28.13 -6.15 6.68
CA ASP A 576 29.08 -5.43 7.53
C ASP A 576 28.90 -3.92 7.34
N LEU A 577 28.98 -3.20 8.46
CA LEU A 577 28.81 -1.76 8.54
C LEU A 577 30.17 -1.09 8.66
N ASP A 578 30.71 -0.65 7.53
CA ASP A 578 31.94 0.11 7.46
C ASP A 578 31.66 1.56 7.00
N PRO A 579 31.75 2.56 7.91
CA PRO A 579 31.61 3.96 7.58
C PRO A 579 32.62 4.50 6.57
N SER A 580 33.82 3.90 6.47
CA SER A 580 34.85 4.35 5.53
C SER A 580 34.46 4.07 4.07
N ALA A 581 33.57 3.10 3.85
CA ALA A 581 33.03 2.75 2.54
C ALA A 581 31.79 3.57 2.15
N PHE A 582 31.27 4.45 3.02
CA PHE A 582 30.12 5.30 2.72
C PHE A 582 30.48 6.31 1.61
N ARG A 583 29.50 6.64 0.77
CA ARG A 583 29.68 7.57 -0.35
C ARG A 583 28.87 8.84 -0.12
N PRO A 584 29.27 10.00 -0.66
CA PRO A 584 28.42 11.18 -0.66
C PRO A 584 27.04 10.86 -1.24
N ALA A 585 25.97 11.25 -0.56
CA ALA A 585 24.63 11.10 -1.10
C ALA A 585 24.45 12.04 -2.30
N ALA A 586 23.86 11.53 -3.38
CA ALA A 586 23.42 12.38 -4.48
C ALA A 586 22.34 13.36 -3.98
N PRO A 587 22.26 14.57 -4.56
CA PRO A 587 21.15 15.47 -4.27
C PRO A 587 19.84 14.81 -4.73
N TYR A 588 18.76 15.12 -4.02
CA TYR A 588 17.42 14.78 -4.49
C TYR A 588 17.08 15.57 -5.76
N LEU A 589 16.48 14.90 -6.74
CA LEU A 589 15.94 15.52 -7.93
C LEU A 589 14.42 15.44 -7.84
N ASP A 590 13.78 16.55 -7.55
CA ASP A 590 12.33 16.65 -7.53
C ASP A 590 11.80 16.69 -8.97
N ASP A 591 11.26 15.57 -9.43
CA ASP A 591 10.58 15.43 -10.72
C ASP A 591 9.05 15.34 -10.57
N ARG A 592 8.54 15.55 -9.35
CA ARG A 592 7.12 15.45 -9.06
C ARG A 592 6.41 16.74 -9.50
N PRO A 593 5.17 16.66 -10.01
CA PRO A 593 4.33 17.83 -10.22
C PRO A 593 4.20 18.67 -8.94
N ALA A 594 3.80 19.93 -9.08
CA ALA A 594 3.43 20.73 -7.92
C ALA A 594 2.25 20.07 -7.21
N ALA A 595 2.33 19.96 -5.89
CA ALA A 595 1.17 19.57 -5.10
C ALA A 595 0.14 20.70 -5.15
N GLU A 596 -1.12 20.31 -5.32
CA GLU A 596 -2.20 21.29 -5.24
C GLU A 596 -2.51 21.64 -3.78
N PRO A 597 -2.88 22.90 -3.51
CA PRO A 597 -3.13 23.40 -2.16
C PRO A 597 -4.43 22.89 -1.51
#